data_AF-A0A915LTD5-F1
#
_entry.id   AF-A0A915LTD5-F1
#
_cell.length_a   1.000
_cell.length_b   1.000
_cell.length_c   1.000
_cell.angle_alpha   90.00
_cell.angle_beta   90.00
_cell.angle_gamma   90.00
#
_symmetry.space_group_name_H-M   'P 1'
#
loop_
_entity.id
_entity.type
_entity.pdbx_description
1 polymer ?
#
loop_
_entity_poly.entity_id
_entity_poly.type
_entity_poly.pdbx_seq_one_letter_code
_entity_poly.pdbx_strand_id
1 'polypeptide(L)'
;MSSKPPPLFPTVCGYCRNLGLNYNGHTSLNCPVRCSLPPCPICGISGTFNHTASHCPSKKVVKLPFIKSYADMIPDVDPFDFSQPGNKH
;
A
#
# COMPACT_ATOMS: atom_id res chain seq x y z
N MET A 1 17.36 -31.49 24.34
CA MET A 1 16.34 -30.69 23.62
C MET A 1 16.52 -29.24 24.02
N SER A 2 17.22 -28.44 23.22
CA SER A 2 17.51 -27.04 23.57
C SER A 2 16.28 -26.16 23.35
N SER A 3 15.52 -25.91 24.41
CA SER A 3 14.46 -24.89 24.42
C SER A 3 15.12 -23.51 24.43
N LYS A 4 15.05 -22.80 23.30
CA LYS A 4 15.52 -21.41 23.16
C LYS A 4 14.76 -20.53 24.18
N PRO A 5 15.44 -19.67 24.96
CA PRO A 5 14.76 -18.84 25.94
C PRO A 5 13.76 -17.89 25.25
N PRO A 6 12.61 -17.59 25.88
CA PRO A 6 11.64 -16.68 25.31
C PRO A 6 12.26 -15.27 25.16
N PRO A 7 11.90 -14.53 24.10
CA PRO A 7 12.42 -13.18 23.89
C PRO A 7 12.06 -12.26 25.07
N LEU A 8 13.06 -11.55 25.60
CA LEU A 8 12.96 -10.68 26.78
C LEU A 8 12.21 -9.35 26.53
N PHE A 9 11.80 -9.09 25.29
CA PHE A 9 11.01 -7.92 24.92
C PHE A 9 9.60 -8.35 24.53
N PRO A 10 8.56 -7.57 24.91
CA PRO A 10 7.20 -7.86 24.48
C PRO A 10 7.17 -7.91 22.96
N THR A 11 6.88 -9.09 22.41
CA THR A 11 6.66 -9.27 20.99
C THR A 11 5.35 -8.58 20.64
N VAL A 12 5.47 -7.46 19.93
CA VAL A 12 4.34 -6.66 19.46
C VAL A 12 4.18 -6.81 17.96
N CYS A 13 2.96 -7.10 17.52
CA CYS A 13 2.61 -7.26 16.12
C CYS A 13 2.12 -5.94 15.53
N GLY A 14 2.92 -5.35 14.63
CA GLY A 14 2.55 -4.10 13.96
C GLY A 14 1.27 -4.22 13.12
N TYR A 15 1.02 -5.40 12.53
CA TYR A 15 -0.19 -5.63 11.74
C TYR A 15 -1.46 -5.59 12.60
N CYS A 16 -1.50 -6.39 13.68
CA CYS A 16 -2.64 -6.40 14.60
C CYS A 16 -2.82 -5.05 15.30
N ARG A 17 -1.74 -4.37 15.65
CA ARG A 17 -1.78 -3.03 16.26
C ARG A 17 -2.48 -2.03 15.35
N ASN A 18 -2.17 -2.03 14.05
CA ASN A 18 -2.81 -1.13 13.08
C ASN A 18 -4.30 -1.45 12.86
N LEU A 19 -4.71 -2.70 13.08
CA LEU A 19 -6.12 -3.11 12.98
C LEU A 19 -6.90 -2.94 14.29
N GLY A 20 -6.26 -2.49 15.37
CA GLY A 20 -6.89 -2.42 16.70
C GLY A 20 -7.17 -3.79 17.33
N LEU A 21 -6.49 -4.85 16.88
CA LEU A 21 -6.62 -6.21 17.41
C LEU A 21 -5.58 -6.46 18.51
N ASN A 22 -5.73 -7.58 19.24
CA ASN A 22 -4.70 -8.01 20.19
C ASN A 22 -3.37 -8.22 19.44
N TYR A 23 -2.37 -7.42 19.78
CA TYR A 23 -1.05 -7.41 19.14
C TYR A 23 0.07 -7.93 20.05
N ASN A 24 -0.24 -8.33 21.28
CA ASN A 24 0.75 -8.80 22.24
C ASN A 24 1.02 -10.31 22.06
N GLY A 25 2.23 -10.74 22.39
CA GLY A 25 2.61 -12.16 22.40
C GLY A 25 2.92 -12.74 21.02
N HIS A 26 2.97 -11.91 19.98
CA HIS A 26 3.40 -12.32 18.64
C HIS A 26 3.97 -11.15 17.83
N THR A 27 4.57 -11.47 16.70
CA THR A 27 5.19 -10.54 15.76
C THR A 27 4.44 -10.56 14.43
N SER A 28 4.77 -9.64 13.52
CA SER A 28 4.20 -9.63 12.17
C SER A 28 4.53 -10.89 11.34
N LEU A 29 5.55 -11.68 11.71
CA LEU A 29 5.96 -12.91 11.03
C LEU A 29 5.14 -14.13 11.44
N ASN A 30 4.72 -14.21 12.71
CA ASN A 30 3.92 -15.31 13.27
C ASN A 30 2.51 -14.84 13.65
N CYS A 31 2.00 -13.85 12.90
CA CYS A 31 0.68 -13.28 13.16
C CYS A 31 -0.43 -14.22 12.68
N PRO A 32 -1.30 -14.71 13.58
CA PRO A 32 -2.36 -15.66 13.21
C PRO A 32 -3.37 -15.01 12.25
N VAL A 33 -3.62 -13.71 12.40
CA VAL A 33 -4.54 -12.96 11.53
C VAL A 33 -3.98 -12.88 10.11
N ARG A 34 -2.69 -12.56 9.94
CA ARG A 34 -2.05 -12.54 8.60
C ARG A 34 -2.05 -13.92 7.96
N CYS A 35 -1.73 -14.96 8.72
CA CYS A 35 -1.72 -16.33 8.20
C CYS A 35 -3.11 -16.77 7.70
N SER A 36 -4.17 -16.26 8.33
CA SER A 36 -5.57 -16.58 7.99
C SER A 36 -6.15 -15.74 6.86
N LEU A 37 -5.39 -14.76 6.33
CA LEU A 37 -5.83 -14.00 5.16
C LEU A 37 -5.93 -14.93 3.94
N PRO A 38 -6.75 -14.56 2.93
CA PRO A 38 -6.71 -15.20 1.63
C PRO A 38 -5.28 -15.20 1.05
N PRO A 39 -4.94 -16.15 0.16
CA PRO A 39 -3.68 -16.13 -0.56
C PRO A 39 -3.47 -14.80 -1.29
N CYS A 40 -2.22 -14.36 -1.38
CA CYS A 40 -1.89 -13.12 -2.08
C CYS A 40 -2.43 -13.15 -3.52
N PRO A 41 -3.22 -12.14 -3.97
CA PRO A 41 -3.83 -12.16 -5.30
C PRO A 41 -2.82 -11.95 -6.45
N ILE A 42 -1.57 -11.59 -6.14
CA ILE A 42 -0.52 -11.34 -7.13
C ILE A 42 0.36 -12.58 -7.32
N CYS A 43 0.77 -13.24 -6.23
CA CYS A 43 1.71 -14.37 -6.27
C CYS A 43 1.18 -15.69 -5.70
N GLY A 44 -0.04 -15.71 -5.13
CA GLY A 44 -0.67 -16.91 -4.59
C GLY A 44 -0.14 -17.41 -3.25
N ILE A 45 0.84 -16.75 -2.63
CA ILE A 45 1.43 -17.20 -1.36
C ILE A 45 0.41 -17.07 -0.21
N SER A 46 0.39 -18.06 0.68
CA SER A 46 -0.48 -18.12 1.87
C SER A 46 0.29 -18.60 3.12
N GLY A 47 -0.39 -18.70 4.27
CA GLY A 47 0.18 -19.20 5.52
C GLY A 47 1.20 -18.24 6.14
N THR A 48 2.33 -18.78 6.63
CA THR A 48 3.36 -18.02 7.36
C THR A 48 4.03 -16.92 6.53
N PHE A 49 4.03 -17.06 5.21
CA PHE A 49 4.60 -16.07 4.27
C PHE A 49 3.53 -15.16 3.66
N ASN A 50 2.30 -15.22 4.15
CA ASN A 50 1.20 -14.43 3.62
C ASN A 50 1.43 -12.92 3.83
N HIS A 51 1.01 -12.13 2.85
CA HIS A 51 1.18 -10.69 2.80
C HIS A 51 0.04 -10.06 2.01
N THR A 52 -0.23 -8.79 2.29
CA THR A 52 -1.21 -8.03 1.50
C THR A 52 -0.65 -7.68 0.12
N ALA A 53 -1.51 -7.45 -0.87
CA ALA A 53 -1.10 -7.11 -2.23
C ALA A 53 -0.11 -5.92 -2.27
N SER A 54 -0.27 -4.94 -1.37
CA SER A 54 0.63 -3.78 -1.25
C SER A 54 2.08 -4.14 -0.91
N HIS A 55 2.31 -5.26 -0.24
CA HIS A 55 3.62 -5.74 0.19
C HIS A 55 4.10 -6.95 -0.62
N CYS A 56 3.45 -7.25 -1.74
CA CYS A 56 3.85 -8.37 -2.58
C CYS A 56 5.17 -8.06 -3.31
N PRO A 57 6.20 -8.92 -3.22
CA PRO A 57 7.46 -8.71 -3.93
C PRO A 57 7.30 -8.84 -5.45
N SER A 58 6.28 -9.57 -5.91
CA SER A 58 5.93 -9.69 -7.33
C SER A 58 5.08 -8.52 -7.85
N LYS A 59 4.75 -7.53 -6.99
CA LYS A 59 4.00 -6.34 -7.40
C LYS A 59 4.83 -5.53 -8.41
N LYS A 60 4.26 -5.27 -9.59
CA LYS A 60 4.91 -4.45 -10.62
C LYS A 60 5.14 -3.03 -10.10
N VAL A 61 6.37 -2.54 -10.24
CA VAL A 61 6.71 -1.16 -9.94
C VAL A 61 6.12 -0.26 -11.02
N VAL A 62 5.26 0.66 -10.62
CA VAL A 62 4.73 1.68 -11.53
C VAL A 62 5.70 2.85 -11.52
N LYS A 63 6.25 3.19 -12.69
CA LYS A 63 7.03 4.42 -12.86
C LYS A 63 6.04 5.56 -13.02
N LEU A 64 5.97 6.43 -12.02
CA LEU A 64 5.20 7.66 -12.11
C LEU A 64 6.11 8.75 -12.66
N PRO A 65 5.61 9.61 -13.58
CA PRO A 65 6.36 10.78 -14.00
C PRO A 65 6.56 11.71 -12.80
N PHE A 66 7.76 12.27 -12.66
CA PHE A 66 8.01 13.31 -11.68
C PHE A 66 7.41 14.62 -12.20
N ILE A 67 6.41 15.12 -11.48
CA ILE A 67 5.74 16.37 -11.82
C ILE A 67 6.25 17.42 -10.84
N LYS A 68 6.98 18.41 -11.35
CA LYS A 68 7.62 19.43 -10.52
C LYS A 68 6.63 20.53 -10.12
N SER A 69 5.67 20.82 -10.99
CA SER A 69 4.62 21.81 -10.73
C SER A 69 3.28 21.37 -11.32
N TYR A 70 2.19 21.91 -10.77
CA TYR A 70 0.84 21.69 -11.30
C TYR A 70 0.69 22.18 -12.75
N ALA A 71 1.42 23.22 -13.15
CA ALA A 71 1.40 23.74 -14.52
C ALA A 71 1.90 22.71 -15.53
N ASP A 72 2.80 21.80 -15.13
CA ASP A 72 3.31 20.73 -16.00
C ASP A 72 2.25 19.64 -16.28
N MET A 73 1.13 19.65 -15.56
CA MET A 73 -0.01 18.74 -15.79
C MET A 73 -1.07 19.33 -16.73
N ILE A 74 -1.02 20.64 -17.01
CA ILE A 74 -2.00 21.30 -17.86
C ILE A 74 -1.49 21.17 -19.30
N PRO A 75 -2.10 20.34 -20.16
CA PRO A 75 -1.80 20.41 -21.59
C PRO A 75 -2.08 21.84 -22.05
N ASP A 76 -1.30 22.38 -22.99
CA ASP A 76 -1.52 23.69 -23.62
C ASP A 76 -2.95 23.78 -24.14
N VAL A 77 -3.87 24.16 -23.26
CA VAL A 77 -5.23 24.51 -23.62
C VAL A 77 -5.09 25.92 -24.17
N ASP A 78 -5.07 26.01 -25.49
CA ASP A 78 -5.23 27.27 -26.20
C ASP A 78 -6.36 28.04 -25.50
N PRO A 79 -6.07 29.23 -24.94
CA PRO A 79 -7.09 30.03 -24.28
C PRO A 79 -8.19 30.27 -25.31
N PHE A 80 -9.30 29.57 -25.13
CA PHE A 80 -10.55 29.69 -25.86
C PHE A 80 -10.68 31.07 -26.50
N ASP A 81 -10.56 31.13 -27.84
CA ASP A 81 -10.74 32.33 -28.65
C ASP A 81 -12.20 32.79 -28.51
N PHE A 82 -12.47 33.59 -27.48
CA PHE A 82 -13.73 34.31 -27.29
C PHE A 82 -13.82 35.51 -28.25
N SER A 83 -13.54 35.31 -29.54
CA SER A 83 -13.97 36.23 -30.58
C SER A 83 -15.50 36.23 -30.63
N GLN A 84 -16.11 37.02 -29.74
CA GLN A 84 -17.54 37.31 -29.76
C GLN A 84 -17.88 37.95 -31.12
N PRO A 85 -18.77 37.37 -31.94
CA PRO A 85 -19.33 38.12 -33.04
C PRO A 85 -20.17 39.25 -32.46
N GLY A 86 -19.72 40.49 -32.69
CA GLY A 86 -20.41 41.69 -32.25
C GLY A 86 -21.87 41.68 -32.69
N ASN A 87 -22.77 41.70 -31.72
CA ASN A 87 -24.18 41.97 -31.96
C ASN A 87 -24.32 43.43 -32.39
N LYS A 88 -24.44 43.61 -33.71
CA LYS A 88 -25.15 44.74 -34.30
C LYS A 88 -26.57 44.24 -34.53
N HIS A 89 -27.55 45.00 -34.05
CA HIS A 89 -28.92 45.23 -34.54
C HIS A 89 -29.83 45.52 -33.33
#